data_AF-A0A533W9J0-F1
#
_entry.id   AF-A0A533W9J0-F1
#
_cell.length_a   1.000
_cell.length_b   1.000
_cell.length_c   1.000
_cell.angle_alpha   90.00
_cell.angle_beta   90.00
_cell.angle_gamma   90.00
#
_symmetry.space_group_name_H-M   'P 1'
#
loop_
_entity.id
_entity.type
_entity.pdbx_description
1 polymer ?
#
loop_
_entity_poly.entity_id
_entity_poly.type
_entity_poly.pdbx_seq_one_letter_code
_entity_poly.pdbx_strand_id
1 'polypeptide(L)'
;MSDGLKNLRKAPFPKQLVELRSRVLTYVPVPRTRTGRSYNYIDELLKHPIADGRHRFVWLVLAPFLVNVRKLDEEDAIEKIKAYVSRSGDMSAMKRFVEYNVKRAKRNGLMPPTLTKLRSEHPDLFSLLPREVSAMEEPPKTANPKTSK
;
A
#
# COMPACT_ATOMS: atom_id res chain seq x y z
N MET A 1 36.80 -29.37 -13.50
CA MET A 1 35.95 -28.64 -14.47
C MET A 1 34.53 -28.57 -13.93
N SER A 2 34.11 -27.48 -13.30
CA SER A 2 32.71 -27.24 -12.92
C SER A 2 32.50 -25.78 -12.51
N ASP A 3 32.65 -24.87 -13.47
CA ASP A 3 32.36 -23.44 -13.31
C ASP A 3 31.02 -23.02 -13.94
N GLY A 4 30.12 -23.98 -14.16
CA GLY A 4 28.79 -23.72 -14.72
C GLY A 4 27.74 -23.77 -13.64
N LEU A 5 26.89 -22.73 -13.57
CA LEU A 5 25.57 -22.67 -12.90
C LEU A 5 25.44 -21.79 -11.64
N LYS A 6 26.23 -20.71 -11.50
CA LYS A 6 25.99 -19.78 -10.37
C LYS A 6 24.83 -18.80 -10.58
N ASN A 7 24.25 -18.63 -11.78
CA ASN A 7 23.17 -17.64 -11.99
C ASN A 7 22.20 -17.95 -13.16
N LEU A 8 21.45 -19.06 -13.08
CA LEU A 8 20.41 -19.39 -14.08
C LEU A 8 19.34 -18.29 -14.28
N ARG A 9 19.13 -17.42 -13.28
CA ARG A 9 18.18 -16.29 -13.38
C ARG A 9 18.66 -15.15 -14.29
N LYS A 10 19.97 -15.03 -14.52
CA LYS A 10 20.57 -13.97 -15.35
C LYS A 10 20.98 -14.47 -16.73
N ALA A 11 20.97 -15.78 -16.95
CA ALA A 11 21.32 -16.37 -18.23
C ALA A 11 20.23 -16.05 -19.27
N PRO A 12 20.60 -15.67 -20.50
CA PRO A 12 19.65 -15.50 -21.58
C PRO A 12 18.93 -16.83 -21.86
N PHE A 13 17.63 -16.77 -22.09
CA PHE A 13 16.84 -17.96 -22.35
C PHE A 13 17.28 -18.61 -23.68
N PRO A 14 17.48 -19.95 -23.72
CA PRO A 14 17.92 -20.62 -24.95
C PRO A 14 16.97 -20.39 -26.12
N LYS A 15 17.50 -19.88 -27.23
CA LYS A 15 16.70 -19.56 -28.43
C LYS A 15 15.92 -20.77 -28.97
N GLN A 16 16.50 -21.96 -28.88
CA GLN A 16 15.87 -23.20 -29.34
C GLN A 16 14.59 -23.56 -28.56
N LEU A 17 14.45 -23.05 -27.33
CA LEU A 17 13.33 -23.38 -26.45
C LEU A 17 12.22 -22.31 -26.50
N VAL A 18 12.39 -21.24 -27.28
CA VAL A 18 11.41 -20.14 -27.34
C VAL A 18 10.06 -20.63 -27.86
N GLU A 19 10.06 -21.47 -28.90
CA GLU A 19 8.83 -22.02 -29.46
C GLU A 19 8.12 -22.96 -28.47
N LEU A 20 8.89 -23.85 -27.82
CA LEU A 20 8.36 -24.75 -26.79
C LEU A 20 7.77 -23.96 -25.62
N ARG A 21 8.42 -22.89 -25.17
CA ARG A 21 7.91 -21.99 -24.13
C ARG A 21 6.54 -21.43 -24.50
N SER A 22 6.36 -20.95 -25.73
CA SER A 22 5.08 -20.40 -26.19
C SER A 22 3.96 -21.44 -26.19
N ARG A 23 4.26 -22.68 -26.61
CA ARG A 23 3.30 -23.80 -26.60
C ARG A 23 2.95 -24.27 -25.19
N VAL A 24 3.90 -24.23 -24.26
CA VAL A 24 3.65 -24.63 -22.86
C VAL A 24 2.87 -23.55 -22.12
N LEU A 25 3.18 -22.26 -22.33
CA LEU A 25 2.50 -21.15 -21.67
C LEU A 25 1.00 -21.08 -21.95
N THR A 26 0.51 -21.69 -23.03
CA THR A 26 -0.93 -21.78 -23.34
C THR A 26 -1.70 -22.68 -22.37
N TYR A 27 -1.02 -23.65 -21.75
CA TYR A 27 -1.59 -24.59 -20.77
C TYR A 27 -1.30 -24.19 -19.32
N VAL A 28 -0.45 -23.19 -19.12
CA VAL A 28 -0.15 -22.67 -17.78
C VAL A 28 -1.16 -21.57 -17.47
N PRO A 29 -1.93 -21.67 -16.37
CA PRO A 29 -2.81 -20.58 -15.97
C PRO A 29 -1.96 -19.33 -15.76
N VAL A 30 -2.34 -18.22 -16.39
CA VAL A 30 -1.67 -16.94 -16.21
C VAL A 30 -1.59 -16.68 -14.70
N PRO A 31 -0.38 -16.51 -14.12
CA PRO A 31 -0.26 -16.18 -12.72
C PRO A 31 -1.13 -14.95 -12.48
N ARG A 32 -2.11 -15.06 -11.58
CA ARG A 32 -2.89 -13.88 -11.18
C ARG A 32 -1.85 -12.86 -10.76
N THR A 33 -1.77 -11.74 -11.48
CA THR A 33 -1.01 -10.61 -11.00
C THR A 33 -1.58 -10.33 -9.62
N ARG A 34 -0.75 -10.44 -8.57
CA ARG A 34 -1.17 -9.96 -7.27
C ARG A 34 -1.47 -8.50 -7.50
N THR A 35 -2.75 -8.13 -7.58
CA THR A 35 -3.17 -6.75 -7.46
C THR A 35 -2.57 -6.30 -6.14
N GLY A 36 -1.46 -5.56 -6.20
CA GLY A 36 -0.76 -5.12 -5.01
C GLY A 36 -1.76 -4.41 -4.10
N ARG A 37 -1.51 -4.41 -2.79
CA ARG A 37 -2.28 -3.55 -1.90
C ARG A 37 -2.14 -2.12 -2.41
N SER A 38 -3.21 -1.58 -3.00
CA SER A 38 -3.21 -0.21 -3.49
C SER A 38 -3.40 0.72 -2.31
N TYR A 39 -2.42 1.59 -2.12
CA TYR A 39 -2.40 2.60 -1.06
C TYR A 39 -2.55 4.01 -1.64
N ASN A 40 -2.99 4.13 -2.90
CA ASN A 40 -3.15 5.42 -3.59
C ASN A 40 -4.08 6.38 -2.85
N TYR A 41 -5.08 5.84 -2.12
CA TYR A 41 -5.96 6.65 -1.27
C TYR A 41 -5.20 7.40 -0.17
N ILE A 42 -4.07 6.87 0.31
CA ILE A 42 -3.25 7.51 1.34
C ILE A 42 -2.45 8.67 0.74
N ASP A 43 -2.00 8.56 -0.51
CA ASP A 43 -1.37 9.67 -1.21
C ASP A 43 -2.35 10.82 -1.43
N GLU A 44 -3.61 10.50 -1.73
CA GLU A 44 -4.66 11.51 -1.81
C GLU A 44 -5.00 12.08 -0.44
N LEU A 45 -5.11 11.23 0.59
CA LEU A 45 -5.36 11.68 1.96
C LEU A 45 -4.30 12.69 2.41
N LEU A 46 -3.02 12.48 2.11
CA LEU A 46 -1.95 13.43 2.46
C LEU A 46 -2.12 14.83 1.87
N LYS A 47 -2.92 14.98 0.80
CA LYS A 47 -3.26 16.29 0.20
C LYS A 47 -4.46 16.95 0.89
N HIS A 48 -5.31 16.17 1.55
CA HIS A 48 -6.58 16.62 2.15
C HIS A 48 -6.60 16.32 3.67
N PRO A 49 -6.00 17.19 4.51
CA PRO A 49 -5.97 17.00 5.95
C PRO A 49 -7.35 16.94 6.59
N ILE A 50 -7.53 15.97 7.48
CA ILE A 50 -8.76 15.79 8.27
C ILE A 50 -8.56 16.34 9.68
N ALA A 51 -9.57 17.00 10.26
CA ALA A 51 -9.51 17.52 11.63
C ALA A 51 -9.82 16.43 12.69
N ASP A 52 -10.84 15.62 12.42
CA ASP A 52 -11.28 14.56 13.31
C ASP A 52 -10.55 13.24 13.03
N GLY A 53 -10.32 12.45 14.08
CA GLY A 53 -9.66 11.15 13.95
C GLY A 53 -8.16 11.21 13.63
N ARG A 54 -7.53 12.39 13.62
CA ARG A 54 -6.10 12.61 13.32
C ARG A 54 -5.17 11.64 14.05
N HIS A 55 -5.38 11.45 15.35
CA HIS A 55 -4.59 10.48 16.13
C HIS A 55 -4.66 9.08 15.54
N ARG A 56 -5.86 8.59 15.23
CA ARG A 56 -6.05 7.25 14.68
C ARG A 56 -5.45 7.10 13.29
N PHE A 57 -5.62 8.09 12.42
CA PHE A 57 -4.98 8.08 11.10
C PHE A 57 -3.46 8.10 11.18
N VAL A 58 -2.87 8.84 12.13
CA VAL A 58 -1.42 8.84 12.32
C VAL A 58 -0.88 7.44 12.59
N TRP A 59 -1.44 6.69 13.55
CA TRP A 59 -0.86 5.40 13.93
C TRP A 59 -1.31 4.22 13.06
N LEU A 60 -2.53 4.24 12.53
CA LEU A 60 -3.06 3.17 11.68
C LEU A 60 -2.62 3.29 10.21
N VAL A 61 -2.52 4.52 9.71
CA VAL A 61 -2.42 4.78 8.27
C VAL A 61 -1.11 5.48 7.93
N LEU A 62 -0.90 6.70 8.40
CA LEU A 62 0.18 7.56 7.92
C LEU A 62 1.56 7.05 8.34
N ALA A 63 1.77 6.73 9.62
CA ALA A 63 3.06 6.23 10.08
C ALA A 63 3.45 4.90 9.41
N PRO A 64 2.59 3.85 9.39
CA PRO A 64 2.86 2.62 8.64
C PRO A 64 3.12 2.85 7.15
N PHE A 65 2.33 3.72 6.50
CA PHE A 65 2.49 4.01 5.08
C PHE A 65 3.85 4.65 4.77
N LEU A 66 4.21 5.72 5.48
CA LEU A 66 5.40 6.49 5.17
C LEU A 66 6.68 5.68 5.39
N VAL A 67 6.78 4.93 6.49
CA VAL A 67 8.02 4.18 6.80
C VAL A 67 8.08 2.81 6.14
N ASN A 68 6.96 2.09 6.02
CA ASN A 68 6.99 0.69 5.57
C ASN A 68 6.57 0.50 4.11
N VAL A 69 5.78 1.42 3.54
CA VAL A 69 5.41 1.39 2.11
C VAL A 69 6.28 2.35 1.31
N ARG A 70 6.33 3.64 1.70
CA ARG A 70 7.13 4.67 1.02
C ARG A 70 8.62 4.63 1.38
N LYS A 71 9.00 3.87 2.41
CA LYS A 71 10.40 3.67 2.83
C LYS A 71 11.14 4.97 3.17
N LEU A 72 10.41 5.97 3.69
CA LEU A 72 11.04 7.15 4.26
C LEU A 72 11.77 6.76 5.56
N ASP A 73 12.83 7.50 5.89
CA ASP A 73 13.41 7.43 7.21
C ASP A 73 12.45 8.02 8.27
N GLU A 74 12.83 7.90 9.54
CA GLU A 74 11.97 8.30 10.64
C GLU A 74 11.77 9.81 10.69
N GLU A 75 12.82 10.60 10.43
CA GLU A 75 12.79 12.06 10.54
C GLU A 75 11.89 12.64 9.45
N ASP A 76 12.10 12.23 8.20
CA ASP A 76 11.26 12.63 7.06
C ASP A 76 9.79 12.26 7.26
N ALA A 77 9.52 11.05 7.78
CA ALA A 77 8.16 10.61 8.07
C ALA A 77 7.52 11.44 9.19
N ILE A 78 8.28 11.75 10.24
CA ILE A 78 7.82 12.58 11.37
C ILE A 78 7.47 13.98 10.87
N GLU A 79 8.35 14.62 10.09
CA GLU A 79 8.13 15.96 9.56
C GLU A 79 6.89 16.01 8.66
N LYS A 80 6.75 15.02 7.77
CA LYS A 80 5.61 14.94 6.86
C LYS A 80 4.28 14.76 7.60
N ILE A 81 4.26 13.95 8.65
CA ILE A 81 3.06 13.80 9.50
C ILE A 81 2.79 15.07 10.29
N LYS A 82 3.82 15.72 10.85
CA LYS A 82 3.67 17.00 11.57
C LYS A 82 3.06 18.07 10.67
N ALA A 83 3.56 18.19 9.43
CA ALA A 83 3.02 19.10 8.43
C ALA A 83 1.58 18.76 8.02
N TYR A 84 1.20 17.48 8.00
CA TYR A 84 -0.16 17.05 7.73
C TYR A 84 -1.13 17.44 8.86
N VAL A 85 -0.78 17.12 10.11
CA VAL A 85 -1.67 17.36 11.26
C VAL A 85 -1.79 18.83 11.62
N SER A 86 -0.75 19.64 11.36
CA SER A 86 -0.76 21.08 11.66
C SER A 86 -1.71 21.88 10.75
N ARG A 87 -1.98 21.38 9.53
CA ARG A 87 -2.94 22.00 8.61
C ARG A 87 -4.39 21.87 9.06
N SER A 88 -4.67 20.96 9.98
CA SER A 88 -6.02 20.58 10.40
C SER A 88 -6.28 20.84 11.90
N GLY A 89 -5.33 21.46 12.61
CA GLY A 89 -5.50 21.91 14.00
C GLY A 89 -4.20 21.95 14.79
N ASP A 90 -4.31 22.15 16.10
CA ASP A 90 -3.13 22.26 16.98
C ASP A 90 -2.29 20.96 17.00
N MET A 91 -0.97 21.13 16.94
CA MET A 91 0.04 20.07 16.93
C MET A 91 0.65 19.83 18.32
N SER A 92 0.53 20.78 19.25
CA SER A 92 1.27 20.75 20.53
C SER A 92 1.13 19.41 21.28
N ALA A 93 -0.11 18.88 21.36
CA ALA A 93 -0.42 17.60 22.00
C ALA A 93 -0.01 16.35 21.18
N MET A 94 0.27 16.51 19.88
CA MET A 94 0.55 15.40 18.96
C MET A 94 2.04 15.12 18.75
N LYS A 95 2.94 16.06 19.09
CA LYS A 95 4.38 15.95 18.77
C LYS A 95 5.00 14.61 19.20
N ARG A 96 4.89 14.27 20.49
CA ARG A 96 5.41 13.01 21.04
C ARG A 96 4.66 11.80 20.50
N PHE A 97 3.36 11.94 20.24
CA PHE A 97 2.52 10.88 19.70
C PHE A 97 2.94 10.49 18.29
N VAL A 98 3.25 11.46 17.42
CA VAL A 98 3.75 11.21 16.06
C VAL A 98 5.08 10.49 16.12
N GLU A 99 6.05 11.02 16.88
CA GLU A 99 7.40 10.44 17.01
C GLU A 99 7.35 8.99 17.52
N TYR A 100 6.55 8.73 18.55
CA TYR A 100 6.37 7.37 19.07
C TYR A 100 5.78 6.42 18.02
N ASN A 101 4.73 6.84 17.31
CA ASN A 101 4.04 5.94 16.38
C ASN A 101 4.83 5.67 15.11
N VAL A 102 5.64 6.63 14.62
CA VAL A 102 6.57 6.41 13.51
C VAL A 102 7.60 5.35 13.88
N LYS A 103 8.27 5.51 15.04
CA LYS A 103 9.24 4.55 15.56
C LYS A 103 8.63 3.17 15.76
N ARG A 104 7.44 3.12 16.38
CA ARG A 104 6.68 1.88 16.60
C ARG A 104 6.32 1.19 15.28
N ALA A 105 5.83 1.93 14.29
CA ALA A 105 5.43 1.39 13.00
C ALA A 105 6.61 0.74 12.27
N LYS A 106 7.75 1.44 12.23
CA LYS A 106 8.98 0.92 11.60
C LYS A 106 9.52 -0.31 12.32
N ARG A 107 9.68 -0.23 13.64
CA ARG A 107 10.20 -1.35 14.47
C ARG A 107 9.38 -2.63 14.31
N ASN A 108 8.05 -2.50 14.24
CA ASN A 108 7.15 -3.64 14.20
C ASN A 108 6.74 -4.04 12.77
N GLY A 109 7.24 -3.35 11.73
CA GLY A 109 6.87 -3.62 10.34
C GLY A 109 5.37 -3.46 10.04
N LEU A 110 4.68 -2.53 10.73
CA LEU A 110 3.24 -2.33 10.57
C LEU A 110 2.89 -1.90 9.15
N MET A 111 1.78 -2.39 8.61
CA MET A 111 1.30 -2.01 7.29
C MET A 111 -0.02 -1.26 7.41
N PRO A 112 -0.24 -0.20 6.61
CA PRO A 112 -1.51 0.49 6.62
C PRO A 112 -2.63 -0.41 6.05
N PRO A 113 -3.89 -0.19 6.47
CA PRO A 113 -5.04 -0.86 5.88
C PRO A 113 -5.19 -0.42 4.41
N THR A 114 -5.71 -1.32 3.57
CA THR A 114 -6.25 -0.91 2.26
C THR A 114 -7.55 -0.13 2.47
N LEU A 115 -7.99 0.62 1.45
CA LEU A 115 -9.24 1.39 1.54
C LEU A 115 -10.44 0.50 1.90
N THR A 116 -10.53 -0.70 1.30
CA THR A 116 -11.55 -1.71 1.60
C THR A 116 -11.51 -2.20 3.04
N LYS A 117 -10.31 -2.46 3.58
CA LYS A 117 -10.16 -2.84 4.99
C LYS A 117 -10.52 -1.72 5.94
N LEU A 118 -10.13 -0.49 5.60
CA LEU A 118 -10.50 0.69 6.38
C LEU A 118 -12.03 0.84 6.42
N ARG A 119 -12.72 0.65 5.30
CA ARG A 119 -14.18 0.67 5.22
C ARG A 119 -14.83 -0.41 6.09
N SER A 120 -14.33 -1.65 6.04
CA SER A 120 -14.96 -2.79 6.73
C SER A 120 -14.62 -2.86 8.22
N GLU A 121 -13.36 -2.60 8.59
CA GLU A 121 -12.85 -2.78 9.97
C GLU A 121 -12.92 -1.49 10.79
N HIS A 122 -12.93 -0.32 10.15
CA HIS A 122 -12.95 1.00 10.80
C HIS A 122 -13.94 1.95 10.10
N PRO A 123 -15.24 1.63 10.03
CA PRO A 123 -16.23 2.41 9.31
C PRO A 123 -16.36 3.86 9.82
N ASP A 124 -16.10 4.07 11.11
CA ASP A 124 -16.04 5.37 11.74
C ASP A 124 -14.90 6.23 11.16
N LEU A 125 -13.69 5.69 11.02
CA LEU A 125 -12.58 6.40 10.37
C LEU A 125 -12.82 6.57 8.88
N PHE A 126 -13.40 5.57 8.22
CA PHE A 126 -13.74 5.66 6.81
C PHE A 126 -14.69 6.83 6.54
N SER A 127 -15.66 7.05 7.43
CA SER A 127 -16.64 8.14 7.30
C SER A 127 -16.03 9.55 7.40
N LEU A 128 -14.83 9.67 7.98
CA LEU A 128 -14.08 10.92 8.10
C LEU A 128 -13.22 11.23 6.87
N LEU A 129 -13.14 10.30 5.90
CA LEU A 129 -12.34 10.52 4.71
C LEU A 129 -12.92 11.66 3.85
N PRO A 130 -12.06 12.51 3.26
CA PRO A 130 -12.48 13.45 2.23
C PRO A 130 -13.16 12.72 1.06
N ARG A 131 -14.08 13.42 0.39
CA ARG A 131 -14.87 12.84 -0.71
C ARG A 131 -13.98 12.27 -1.81
N GLU A 132 -12.92 13.02 -2.15
CA GLU A 132 -11.89 12.69 -3.13
C GLU A 132 -11.21 11.35 -2.83
N VAL A 133 -11.02 11.03 -1.55
CA VAL A 133 -10.38 9.79 -1.10
C VAL A 133 -11.41 8.64 -1.06
N SER A 134 -12.59 8.90 -0.52
CA SER A 134 -13.63 7.88 -0.34
C SER A 134 -14.20 7.35 -1.67
N ALA A 135 -14.17 8.17 -2.73
CA ALA A 135 -14.62 7.82 -4.08
C ALA A 135 -13.62 6.99 -4.90
N MET A 136 -12.38 6.82 -4.41
CA MET A 136 -11.32 6.07 -5.13
C MET A 136 -11.53 4.57 -5.18
N GLU A 137 -12.64 4.06 -4.64
CA GLU A 137 -12.92 2.64 -4.60
C GLU A 137 -13.58 2.08 -5.87
N GLU A 138 -13.81 2.88 -6.92
CA GLU A 138 -14.31 2.34 -8.20
C GLU A 138 -13.17 2.00 -9.17
N PRO A 139 -12.82 0.69 -9.24
CA PRO A 139 -12.93 -0.03 -10.50
C PRO A 139 -13.56 -1.44 -10.33
N PRO A 140 -13.97 -2.11 -11.42
CA PRO A 140 -15.29 -2.70 -11.56
C PRO A 140 -15.48 -4.02 -10.80
N LYS A 141 -16.74 -4.31 -10.47
CA LYS A 141 -17.22 -5.70 -10.39
C LYS A 141 -16.91 -6.33 -11.75
N THR A 142 -15.82 -7.08 -11.86
CA THR A 142 -15.71 -8.08 -12.93
C THR A 142 -16.79 -9.09 -12.66
N ALA A 143 -17.93 -8.93 -13.35
CA ALA A 143 -18.94 -9.95 -13.47
C ALA A 143 -18.22 -11.21 -13.92
N ASN A 144 -18.19 -12.23 -13.06
CA ASN A 144 -17.89 -13.58 -13.51
C ASN A 144 -18.94 -13.92 -14.59
N PRO A 145 -18.57 -14.16 -15.85
CA PRO A 145 -19.49 -14.81 -16.75
C PRO A 145 -19.72 -16.20 -16.16
N LYS A 146 -20.92 -16.39 -15.60
CA LYS A 146 -21.39 -17.70 -15.19
C LYS A 146 -21.20 -18.63 -16.38
N THR A 147 -20.48 -19.71 -16.16
CA THR A 147 -20.54 -20.94 -16.94
C THR A 147 -22.03 -21.28 -17.14
N SER A 148 -22.53 -20.99 -18.34
CA SER A 148 -23.79 -21.56 -18.80
C SER A 148 -23.45 -22.88 -19.48
N LYS A 149 -24.15 -23.91 -19.02
CA LYS A 149 -24.12 -25.28 -19.51
C LYS A 149 -24.47 -25.37 -20.99
#